data_AF-A0A363SLX8-F1
#
_entry.id   AF-A0A363SLX8-F1
#
_cell.length_a   1.000
_cell.length_b   1.000
_cell.length_c   1.000
_cell.angle_alpha   90.00
_cell.angle_beta   90.00
_cell.angle_gamma   90.00
#
_symmetry.space_group_name_H-M   'P 1'
#
loop_
_entity.id
_entity.type
_entity.pdbx_description
1 polymer ?
#
loop_
_entity_poly.entity_id
_entity_poly.type
_entity_poly.pdbx_seq_one_letter_code
_entity_poly.pdbx_strand_id
1 'polypeptide(L)'
;MSRKRRKKLKHGKLRRHVLWQADPRCHWCGRHTLLPGTPGLKAAAGITATLDHLYSRFHPERGRDNTTVLSCEPCNAERSRRENLVFRDFVRTLEVLGWRALTNRQKVAAFAEALSLQAEWRSAHLPADADGQALALSYLKTERFTT
;
A
#
# COMPACT_ATOMS: atom_id res chain seq x y z
N MET A 1 -3.65 9.37 25.17
CA MET A 1 -4.05 9.23 23.75
C MET A 1 -5.08 10.28 23.36
N SER A 2 -4.91 10.99 22.23
CA SER A 2 -5.84 12.02 21.74
C SER A 2 -7.24 11.48 21.35
N ARG A 3 -8.29 12.30 21.56
CA ARG A 3 -9.70 12.01 21.19
C ARG A 3 -9.86 11.62 19.72
N LYS A 4 -9.12 12.28 18.82
CA LYS A 4 -9.12 12.00 17.36
C LYS A 4 -8.64 10.57 17.06
N ARG A 5 -7.60 10.10 17.76
CA ARG A 5 -7.05 8.75 17.61
C ARG A 5 -8.03 7.68 18.09
N ARG A 6 -8.72 7.91 19.21
CA ARG A 6 -9.78 7.00 19.71
C ARG A 6 -10.93 6.86 18.72
N LYS A 7 -11.42 7.98 18.15
CA LYS A 7 -12.47 7.97 17.13
C LYS A 7 -12.05 7.16 15.90
N LYS A 8 -10.85 7.40 15.35
CA LYS A 8 -10.30 6.66 14.20
C LYS A 8 -10.19 5.15 14.46
N LEU A 9 -9.72 4.75 15.65
CA LEU A 9 -9.65 3.34 16.04
C LEU A 9 -11.04 2.68 16.12
N LYS A 10 -12.04 3.38 16.67
CA LYS A 10 -13.42 2.88 16.71
C LYS A 10 -13.98 2.69 15.29
N HIS A 11 -13.78 3.65 14.39
CA HIS A 11 -14.21 3.53 13.00
C HIS A 11 -13.50 2.37 12.27
N GLY A 12 -12.20 2.17 12.49
CA GLY A 12 -11.47 1.03 11.91
C GLY A 12 -11.98 -0.33 12.41
N LYS A 13 -12.27 -0.46 13.71
CA LYS A 13 -12.87 -1.70 14.25
C LYS A 13 -14.25 -1.96 13.64
N LEU A 14 -15.11 -0.94 13.58
CA LEU A 14 -16.45 -1.06 13.02
C LEU A 14 -16.40 -1.42 11.53
N ARG A 15 -15.58 -0.71 10.73
CA ARG A 15 -15.42 -0.97 9.29
C ARG A 15 -14.95 -2.41 9.03
N ARG A 16 -13.97 -2.90 9.79
CA ARG A 16 -13.52 -4.29 9.68
C ARG A 16 -14.63 -5.28 9.96
N HIS A 17 -15.40 -5.04 11.03
CA HIS A 17 -16.51 -5.92 11.38
C HIS A 17 -17.57 -5.94 10.27
N VAL A 18 -17.93 -4.76 9.72
CA VAL A 18 -18.89 -4.65 8.60
C VAL A 18 -18.39 -5.40 7.36
N LEU A 19 -17.13 -5.21 6.97
CA LEU A 19 -16.56 -5.91 5.81
C LEU A 19 -16.49 -7.43 6.04
N TRP A 20 -16.10 -7.86 7.24
CA TRP A 20 -16.02 -9.28 7.60
C TRP A 20 -17.38 -9.97 7.62
N GLN A 21 -18.44 -9.29 8.08
CA GLN A 21 -19.81 -9.82 8.04
C GLN A 21 -20.35 -9.94 6.61
N ALA A 22 -19.91 -9.05 5.71
CA ALA A 22 -20.31 -9.11 4.30
C ALA A 22 -19.60 -10.25 3.54
N ASP A 23 -18.29 -10.38 3.71
CA ASP A 23 -17.49 -11.51 3.20
C ASP A 23 -16.25 -11.68 4.10
N PRO A 24 -16.12 -12.79 4.85
CA PRO A 24 -15.02 -12.97 5.77
C PRO A 24 -13.71 -13.40 5.09
N ARG A 25 -13.69 -13.54 3.76
CA ARG A 25 -12.50 -13.94 3.00
C ARG A 25 -11.55 -12.77 2.77
N CYS A 26 -10.26 -13.07 2.80
CA CYS A 26 -9.21 -12.14 2.40
C CYS A 26 -9.39 -11.77 0.93
N HIS A 27 -9.46 -10.47 0.62
CA HIS A 27 -9.57 -9.98 -0.75
C HIS A 27 -8.43 -10.48 -1.66
N TRP A 28 -7.23 -10.68 -1.11
CA TRP A 28 -6.03 -11.01 -1.89
C TRP A 28 -5.83 -12.50 -2.14
N CYS A 29 -6.10 -13.35 -1.14
CA CYS A 29 -5.81 -14.79 -1.23
C CYS A 29 -7.06 -15.68 -1.10
N GLY A 30 -8.24 -15.09 -0.92
CA GLY A 30 -9.51 -15.81 -0.78
C GLY A 30 -9.68 -16.61 0.51
N ARG A 31 -8.66 -16.73 1.36
CA ARG A 31 -8.73 -17.49 2.61
C ARG A 31 -9.69 -16.85 3.61
N HIS A 32 -10.48 -17.66 4.30
CA HIS A 32 -11.34 -17.20 5.40
C HIS A 32 -10.47 -16.60 6.51
N THR A 33 -10.79 -15.38 6.93
CA THR A 33 -10.11 -14.66 8.01
C THR A 33 -10.89 -14.71 9.34
N LEU A 34 -10.20 -14.52 10.45
CA LEU A 34 -10.81 -14.46 11.78
C LEU A 34 -10.70 -13.05 12.37
N LEU A 35 -11.76 -12.57 13.01
CA LEU A 35 -11.73 -11.28 13.69
C LEU A 35 -10.74 -11.29 14.87
N PRO A 36 -10.04 -10.19 15.15
CA PRO A 36 -9.20 -10.09 16.35
C PRO A 36 -10.02 -10.36 17.62
N GLY A 37 -9.53 -11.27 18.46
CA GLY A 37 -10.21 -11.68 19.69
C GLY A 37 -11.09 -12.94 19.55
N THR A 38 -11.17 -13.54 18.35
CA THR A 38 -11.84 -14.84 18.15
C THR A 38 -11.13 -15.94 18.97
N PRO A 39 -11.85 -16.80 19.71
CA PRO A 39 -11.25 -17.96 20.38
C PRO A 39 -10.44 -18.82 19.41
N GLY A 40 -9.25 -19.26 19.81
CA GLY A 40 -8.38 -20.07 18.94
C GLY A 40 -7.57 -19.29 17.91
N LEU A 41 -7.69 -17.95 17.82
CA LEU A 41 -6.93 -17.14 16.84
C LEU A 41 -5.42 -17.32 16.95
N LYS A 42 -4.88 -17.51 18.15
CA LYS A 42 -3.44 -17.77 18.36
C LYS A 42 -2.97 -19.08 17.72
N ALA A 43 -3.85 -20.09 17.65
CA ALA A 43 -3.57 -21.36 17.00
C ALA A 43 -3.73 -21.25 15.47
N ALA A 44 -4.62 -20.37 15.00
CA ALA A 44 -4.82 -20.06 13.60
C ALA A 44 -3.91 -18.91 13.12
N ALA A 45 -2.59 -19.14 13.16
CA ALA A 45 -1.60 -18.14 12.79
C ALA A 45 -1.82 -17.62 11.36
N GLY A 46 -1.73 -16.30 11.18
CA GLY A 46 -1.74 -15.67 9.86
C GLY A 46 -3.10 -15.56 9.16
N ILE A 47 -4.23 -15.85 9.82
CA ILE A 47 -5.57 -15.60 9.25
C ILE A 47 -6.31 -14.44 9.93
N THR A 48 -5.63 -13.65 10.76
CA THR A 48 -6.25 -12.48 11.42
C THR A 48 -6.74 -11.47 10.38
N ALA A 49 -8.01 -11.06 10.50
CA ALA A 49 -8.64 -10.07 9.67
C ALA A 49 -8.09 -8.66 9.96
N THR A 50 -7.61 -8.01 8.92
CA THR A 50 -7.12 -6.64 8.90
C THR A 50 -7.87 -5.81 7.88
N LEU A 51 -7.71 -4.48 7.98
CA LEU A 51 -8.14 -3.56 6.95
C LEU A 51 -6.94 -3.22 6.09
N ASP A 52 -7.13 -3.26 4.78
CA ASP A 52 -6.15 -2.85 3.79
C ASP A 52 -6.80 -1.90 2.79
N HIS A 53 -5.99 -1.15 2.06
CA HIS A 53 -6.46 -0.34 0.94
C HIS A 53 -6.31 -1.15 -0.34
N LEU A 54 -7.37 -1.16 -1.15
CA LEU A 54 -7.38 -1.67 -2.51
C LEU A 54 -6.19 -1.07 -3.27
N TYR A 55 -6.11 0.26 -3.24
CA TYR A 55 -5.05 1.05 -3.86
C TYR A 55 -3.81 1.19 -2.97
N SER A 56 -2.64 1.07 -3.60
CA SER A 56 -1.34 1.35 -2.97
C SER A 56 -1.28 2.71 -2.29
N ARG A 57 -0.45 2.85 -1.25
CA ARG A 57 -0.25 4.13 -0.53
C ARG A 57 0.16 5.31 -1.40
N PHE A 58 0.73 5.03 -2.57
CA PHE A 58 1.23 6.02 -3.53
C PHE A 58 0.27 6.26 -4.69
N HIS A 59 -0.79 5.47 -4.82
CA HIS A 59 -1.73 5.58 -5.93
C HIS A 59 -2.74 6.70 -5.66
N PRO A 60 -3.04 7.57 -6.65
CA PRO A 60 -3.91 8.74 -6.46
C PRO A 60 -5.33 8.36 -6.00
N GLU A 61 -5.83 7.22 -6.45
CA GLU A 61 -7.17 6.72 -6.10
C GLU A 61 -7.32 6.27 -4.65
N ARG A 62 -6.23 6.09 -3.88
CA ARG A 62 -6.32 5.59 -2.49
C ARG A 62 -7.18 6.45 -1.57
N GLY A 63 -7.18 7.76 -1.81
CA GLY A 63 -7.94 8.71 -0.98
C GLY A 63 -9.44 8.66 -1.20
N ARG A 64 -9.93 7.95 -2.22
CA ARG A 64 -11.35 7.87 -2.54
C ARG A 64 -12.10 6.98 -1.53
N ASP A 65 -13.39 7.25 -1.40
CA ASP A 65 -14.28 6.44 -0.57
C ASP A 65 -14.34 4.99 -1.07
N ASN A 66 -14.62 4.06 -0.16
CA ASN A 66 -14.80 2.64 -0.47
C ASN A 66 -13.60 1.89 -1.06
N THR A 67 -12.40 2.43 -0.88
CA THR A 67 -11.15 1.77 -1.25
C THR A 67 -10.59 0.86 -0.17
N THR A 68 -11.30 0.67 0.94
CA THR A 68 -10.86 -0.24 2.01
C THR A 68 -11.44 -1.62 1.83
N VAL A 69 -10.59 -2.64 1.86
CA VAL A 69 -10.95 -4.07 1.73
C VAL A 69 -10.56 -4.85 2.98
N LEU A 70 -11.14 -6.03 3.13
CA LEU A 70 -10.73 -7.00 4.15
C LEU A 70 -9.53 -7.80 3.65
N SER A 71 -8.53 -8.01 4.49
CA SER A 71 -7.35 -8.80 4.15
C SER A 71 -6.84 -9.60 5.34
N CYS A 72 -6.24 -10.76 5.10
CA CYS A 72 -5.47 -11.42 6.14
C CYS A 72 -4.18 -10.63 6.41
N GLU A 73 -3.70 -10.69 7.65
CA GLU A 73 -2.48 -10.03 8.09
C GLU A 73 -1.27 -10.33 7.17
N PRO A 74 -0.95 -11.58 6.78
CA PRO A 74 0.21 -11.85 5.94
C PRO A 74 0.15 -11.15 4.58
N CYS A 75 -1.00 -11.15 3.90
CA CYS A 75 -1.13 -10.48 2.61
C CYS A 75 -0.98 -8.96 2.76
N ASN A 76 -1.59 -8.37 3.79
CA ASN A 76 -1.48 -6.93 4.06
C ASN A 76 -0.02 -6.53 4.38
N ALA A 77 0.63 -7.30 5.26
CA ALA A 77 2.02 -7.08 5.64
C ALA A 77 2.97 -7.21 4.44
N GLU A 78 2.79 -8.24 3.62
CA GLU A 78 3.63 -8.48 2.44
C GLU A 78 3.45 -7.38 1.38
N ARG A 79 2.21 -6.97 1.09
CA ARG A 79 1.95 -5.84 0.19
C ARG A 79 2.63 -4.56 0.70
N SER A 80 2.44 -4.23 1.98
CA SER A 80 3.06 -3.05 2.60
C SER A 80 4.60 -3.13 2.55
N ARG A 81 5.18 -4.29 2.83
CA ARG A 81 6.62 -4.53 2.74
C ARG A 81 7.13 -4.27 1.34
N ARG A 82 6.47 -4.84 0.34
CA ARG A 82 6.83 -4.73 -1.08
C ARG A 82 6.77 -3.28 -1.56
N GLU A 83 5.69 -2.57 -1.24
CA GLU A 83 5.55 -1.14 -1.55
C GLU A 83 6.69 -0.28 -0.97
N ASN A 84 7.07 -0.55 0.28
CA ASN A 84 8.13 0.20 0.93
C ASN A 84 9.51 -0.13 0.33
N LEU A 85 9.76 -1.37 -0.09
CA LEU A 85 11.02 -1.75 -0.74
C LEU A 85 11.18 -1.07 -2.10
N VAL A 86 10.16 -1.14 -2.96
CA VAL A 86 10.19 -0.48 -4.28
C VAL A 86 10.39 1.03 -4.13
N PHE A 87 9.67 1.66 -3.19
CA PHE A 87 9.85 3.09 -2.91
C PHE A 87 11.26 3.43 -2.40
N ARG A 88 11.80 2.62 -1.48
CA ARG A 88 13.15 2.82 -0.95
C ARG A 88 14.20 2.74 -2.05
N ASP A 89 14.11 1.72 -2.90
CA ASP A 89 15.10 1.49 -3.96
C ASP A 89 15.02 2.57 -5.04
N PHE A 90 13.81 3.07 -5.35
CA PHE A 90 13.61 4.25 -6.18
C PHE A 90 14.32 5.48 -5.62
N VAL A 91 14.04 5.85 -4.36
CA VAL A 91 14.64 7.02 -3.72
C VAL A 91 16.16 6.92 -3.66
N ARG A 92 16.69 5.75 -3.28
CA ARG A 92 18.13 5.50 -3.22
C ARG A 92 18.79 5.68 -4.59
N THR A 93 18.15 5.20 -5.65
CA THR A 93 18.67 5.33 -7.02
C THR A 93 18.77 6.80 -7.44
N LEU A 94 17.75 7.60 -7.14
CA LEU A 94 17.77 9.04 -7.42
C LEU A 94 18.91 9.75 -6.68
N GLU A 95 19.11 9.42 -5.39
CA GLU A 95 20.18 9.97 -4.57
C GLU A 95 21.57 9.61 -5.10
N VAL A 96 21.80 8.35 -5.47
CA VAL A 96 23.09 7.87 -6.04
C VAL A 96 23.41 8.57 -7.37
N LEU A 97 22.40 8.83 -8.20
CA LEU A 97 22.56 9.50 -9.48
C LEU A 97 22.68 11.03 -9.35
N GLY A 98 22.79 11.55 -8.11
CA GLY A 98 22.95 12.98 -7.85
C GLY A 98 21.70 13.79 -8.19
N TRP A 99 20.53 13.15 -8.26
CA TRP A 99 19.28 13.89 -8.48
C TRP A 99 18.93 14.65 -7.20
N ARG A 100 18.81 15.97 -7.35
CA ARG A 100 18.41 17.01 -6.38
C ARG A 100 17.98 16.51 -4.99
N ALA A 101 18.46 17.16 -3.93
CA ALA A 101 17.98 16.89 -2.57
C ALA A 101 16.46 17.12 -2.46
N LEU A 102 15.69 16.04 -2.28
CA LEU A 102 14.24 16.08 -2.19
C LEU A 102 13.76 15.98 -0.74
N THR A 103 12.74 16.76 -0.42
CA THR A 103 11.92 16.54 0.78
C THR A 103 11.13 15.23 0.66
N ASN A 104 10.67 14.67 1.79
CA ASN A 104 9.83 13.46 1.79
C ASN A 104 8.56 13.61 0.92
N ARG A 105 7.98 14.80 0.86
CA ARG A 105 6.80 15.08 0.02
C ARG A 105 7.16 15.00 -1.47
N GLN A 106 8.30 15.56 -1.86
CA GLN A 106 8.78 15.50 -3.24
C GLN A 106 9.18 14.07 -3.64
N LYS A 107 9.81 13.30 -2.74
CA LYS A 107 10.11 11.87 -2.95
C LYS A 107 8.84 11.07 -3.28
N VAL A 108 7.77 11.28 -2.50
CA VAL A 108 6.48 10.62 -2.72
C VAL A 108 5.83 11.05 -4.04
N ALA A 109 5.89 12.34 -4.38
CA ALA A 109 5.34 12.86 -5.63
C ALA A 109 6.07 12.29 -6.85
N ALA A 110 7.40 12.35 -6.86
CA ALA A 110 8.22 11.79 -7.94
C ALA A 110 7.98 10.30 -8.12
N PHE A 111 7.83 9.54 -7.02
CA PHE A 111 7.51 8.13 -7.10
C PHE A 111 6.12 7.87 -7.70
N ALA A 112 5.09 8.62 -7.26
CA ALA A 112 3.75 8.49 -7.81
C ALA A 112 3.68 8.84 -9.29
N GLU A 113 4.46 9.84 -9.73
CA GLU A 113 4.62 10.22 -11.12
C GLU A 113 5.33 9.13 -11.93
N ALA A 114 6.48 8.65 -11.46
CA ALA A 114 7.24 7.56 -12.08
C ALA A 114 6.38 6.31 -12.30
N LEU A 115 5.55 5.98 -11.31
CA LEU A 115 4.60 4.89 -11.41
C LEU A 115 3.52 5.15 -12.45
N SER A 116 3.02 6.39 -12.57
CA SER A 116 2.01 6.78 -13.58
C SER A 116 2.50 6.64 -15.02
N LEU A 117 3.81 6.55 -15.24
CA LEU A 117 4.41 6.25 -16.54
C LEU A 117 4.29 4.77 -16.94
N GLN A 118 4.03 3.87 -15.98
CA GLN A 118 3.89 2.43 -16.24
C GLN A 118 2.43 2.09 -16.58
N ALA A 119 2.20 1.42 -17.70
CA ALA A 119 0.85 1.04 -18.14
C ALA A 119 0.10 0.19 -17.08
N GLU A 120 0.81 -0.69 -16.39
CA GLU A 120 0.26 -1.61 -15.39
C GLU A 120 -0.02 -0.95 -14.02
N TRP A 121 0.54 0.25 -13.78
CA TRP A 121 0.30 0.98 -12.53
C TRP A 121 -1.13 1.47 -12.38
N ARG A 122 -1.91 1.49 -13.46
CA ARG A 122 -3.36 1.76 -13.39
C ARG A 122 -4.13 0.71 -12.59
N SER A 123 -3.49 -0.41 -12.25
CA SER A 123 -4.08 -1.42 -11.36
C SER A 123 -4.04 -0.98 -9.90
N ALA A 124 -4.90 -1.57 -9.07
CA ALA A 124 -5.00 -1.22 -7.66
C ALA A 124 -3.70 -1.49 -6.85
N HIS A 125 -2.82 -2.33 -7.36
CA HIS A 125 -1.60 -2.78 -6.72
C HIS A 125 -0.35 -2.46 -7.56
N LEU A 126 0.81 -2.41 -6.92
CA LEU A 126 2.08 -2.45 -7.66
C LEU A 126 2.16 -3.74 -8.50
N PRO A 127 2.54 -3.65 -9.79
CA PRO A 127 2.86 -4.81 -10.64
C PRO A 127 3.78 -5.79 -9.92
N ALA A 128 3.67 -7.10 -10.14
CA ALA A 128 4.41 -8.17 -9.43
C ALA A 128 5.94 -8.12 -9.59
N ASP A 129 6.39 -7.45 -10.64
CA ASP A 129 7.77 -7.25 -11.08
C ASP A 129 8.24 -5.80 -10.91
N ALA A 130 7.43 -4.93 -10.29
CA ALA A 130 7.79 -3.54 -10.06
C ALA A 130 9.16 -3.41 -9.37
N ASP A 131 10.07 -2.71 -10.02
CA ASP A 131 11.45 -2.49 -9.60
C ASP A 131 11.71 -1.00 -9.38
N GLY A 132 12.16 -0.65 -8.18
CA GLY A 132 12.37 0.75 -7.81
C GLY A 132 13.47 1.44 -8.61
N GLN A 133 14.54 0.73 -8.95
CA GLN A 133 15.65 1.25 -9.75
C GLN A 133 15.22 1.50 -11.19
N ALA A 134 14.50 0.55 -11.81
CA ALA A 134 13.96 0.70 -13.15
C ALA A 134 12.99 1.90 -13.25
N LEU A 135 12.11 2.07 -12.26
CA LEU A 135 11.22 3.23 -12.15
C LEU A 135 12.00 4.54 -12.07
N ALA A 136 13.06 4.60 -11.26
CA ALA A 136 13.88 5.81 -11.12
C ALA A 136 14.59 6.18 -12.44
N LEU A 137 15.14 5.18 -13.14
CA LEU A 137 15.78 5.39 -14.44
C LEU A 137 14.77 5.87 -15.49
N SER A 138 13.55 5.33 -15.50
CA SER A 138 12.49 5.78 -16.40
C SER A 138 12.09 7.23 -16.13
N TYR A 139 11.90 7.57 -14.85
CA TYR A 139 11.53 8.92 -14.43
C TYR A 139 12.60 9.97 -14.78
N LEU A 140 13.88 9.64 -14.59
CA LEU A 140 14.97 10.54 -14.96
C LEU A 140 15.09 10.75 -16.47
N LYS A 141 14.70 9.75 -17.29
CA LYS A 141 14.66 9.93 -18.74
C LYS A 141 13.61 10.97 -19.11
N THR A 142 12.40 10.88 -18.56
CA THR A 142 11.32 11.84 -18.89
C THR A 142 11.67 13.26 -18.46
N GLU A 143 12.24 13.45 -17.27
CA GLU A 143 12.64 14.78 -16.76
C GLU A 143 13.77 15.44 -17.56
N ARG A 144 14.71 14.64 -18.09
CA ARG A 144 15.84 15.15 -18.90
C ARG A 144 15.44 15.63 -20.29
N PHE A 145 14.26 15.26 -20.78
CA PHE A 145 13.75 15.75 -22.07
C PHE A 145 12.80 16.95 -21.92
N THR A 146 12.54 17.42 -20.69
CA THR A 146 11.68 18.58 -20.39
C THR A 146 12.46 19.83 -19.97
N THR A 147 13.79 19.79 -19.99
CA THR A 147 14.71 20.93 -19.73
C THR A 147 15.63 21.15 -20.91
#